data_AF-A0AAD6WZJ4-F1
#
_entry.id   AF-A0AAD6WZJ4-F1
#
_cell.length_a   1.000
_cell.length_b   1.000
_cell.length_c   1.000
_cell.angle_alpha   90.00
_cell.angle_beta   90.00
_cell.angle_gamma   90.00
#
_symmetry.space_group_name_H-M   'P 1'
#
loop_
_entity.id
_entity.type
_entity.pdbx_description
1 polymer ?
#
loop_
_entity_poly.entity_id
_entity_poly.type
_entity_poly.pdbx_seq_one_letter_code
_entity_poly.pdbx_strand_id
1 'polypeptide(L)'
;SLETTTTILPPVAPPAPPPPSSHPPTMPPPPPPRRSLSATPPPCSELVISASAGETNTPAPQGRKGKGKGQAAVVGDENIPKWAADAHVTLLAGGGGEVWTKLVNLWWDYEKAARFLGPAKGKGTAIRPKEVSGWINRARTGGPSPAIIDVYSFASRWWAWWVEINPAWRARTGGVVMKRLAKEGEGDWGSVASTGPNGMLNILICLRWWYDALGGNEGGKAGWKEALEDVVWALE
;
A
#
# COMPACT_ATOMS: atom_id res chain seq x y z
N SER A 1 -10.33 -4.85 83.81
CA SER A 1 -10.29 -3.48 83.26
C SER A 1 -9.03 -3.28 82.48
N LEU A 2 -9.12 -3.21 81.15
CA LEU A 2 -8.15 -2.57 80.26
C LEU A 2 -8.93 -2.10 79.03
N GLU A 3 -9.25 -0.81 78.96
CA GLU A 3 -9.87 -0.16 77.81
C GLU A 3 -8.75 0.30 76.87
N THR A 4 -8.72 -0.22 75.65
CA THR A 4 -7.79 0.25 74.61
C THR A 4 -8.52 1.26 73.73
N THR A 5 -8.34 2.54 74.02
CA THR A 5 -8.81 3.65 73.17
C THR A 5 -7.79 3.87 72.06
N THR A 6 -8.12 3.47 70.84
CA THR A 6 -7.33 3.77 69.63
C THR A 6 -7.78 5.11 69.04
N THR A 7 -6.96 6.13 69.23
CA THR A 7 -7.11 7.46 68.62
C THR A 7 -6.80 7.39 67.12
N ILE A 8 -7.81 7.66 66.28
CA ILE A 8 -7.66 7.76 64.82
C ILE A 8 -7.33 9.21 64.46
N LEU A 9 -6.17 9.44 63.85
CA LEU A 9 -5.77 10.74 63.31
C LEU A 9 -6.45 11.00 61.95
N PRO A 10 -6.81 12.26 61.63
CA PRO A 10 -7.40 12.60 60.34
C PRO A 10 -6.37 12.53 59.19
N PRO A 11 -6.83 12.32 57.94
CA PRO A 11 -5.96 12.19 56.79
C PRO A 11 -5.28 13.51 56.41
N VAL A 12 -3.96 13.46 56.22
CA VAL A 12 -3.14 14.57 55.72
C VAL A 12 -3.47 14.84 54.25
N ALA A 13 -3.82 16.08 53.92
CA ALA A 13 -4.11 16.51 52.57
C ALA A 13 -2.85 16.46 51.67
N PRO A 14 -2.97 16.06 50.39
CA PRO A 14 -1.83 16.02 49.49
C PRO A 14 -1.31 17.43 49.13
N PRO A 15 0.01 17.59 48.91
CA PRO A 15 0.59 18.88 48.54
C PRO A 15 0.12 19.35 47.16
N ALA A 16 -0.08 20.66 47.03
CA ALA A 16 -0.52 21.31 45.79
C ALA A 16 0.50 21.14 44.64
N PRO A 17 0.04 21.05 43.38
CA PRO A 17 0.92 20.95 42.22
C PRO A 17 1.72 22.25 41.99
N PRO A 18 2.95 22.17 41.45
CA PRO A 18 3.75 23.34 41.12
C PRO A 18 3.12 24.15 39.97
N PRO A 19 3.35 25.47 39.91
CA PRO A 19 2.84 26.33 38.84
C PRO A 19 3.46 25.97 37.48
N PRO A 20 2.75 26.21 36.36
CA PRO A 20 3.25 25.93 35.02
C PRO A 20 4.44 26.83 34.66
N SER A 21 5.55 26.20 34.26
CA SER A 21 6.75 26.89 33.77
C SER A 21 6.43 27.75 32.55
N SER A 22 6.57 29.06 32.71
CA SER A 22 6.41 30.06 31.66
C SER A 22 7.72 30.26 30.91
N HIS A 23 8.13 29.28 30.11
CA HIS A 23 9.24 29.44 29.17
C HIS A 23 8.72 29.29 27.74
N PRO A 24 8.87 30.31 26.88
CA PRO A 24 8.53 30.19 25.46
C PRO A 24 9.48 29.20 24.77
N PRO A 25 9.00 28.40 23.80
CA PRO A 25 9.85 27.50 23.04
C PRO A 25 10.89 28.32 22.26
N THR A 26 12.17 28.10 22.57
CA THR A 26 13.28 28.66 21.80
C THR A 26 13.29 28.00 20.43
N MET A 27 12.91 28.74 19.38
CA MET A 27 13.00 28.27 18.00
C MET A 27 14.46 28.01 17.63
N PRO A 28 14.79 26.86 17.01
CA PRO A 28 16.11 26.66 16.43
C PRO A 28 16.34 27.63 15.25
N PRO A 29 17.57 28.12 15.04
CA PRO A 29 17.88 29.03 13.94
C PRO A 29 17.66 28.36 12.58
N PRO A 30 17.27 29.12 11.54
CA PRO A 30 17.04 28.59 10.20
C PRO A 30 18.34 28.07 9.56
N PRO A 31 18.28 27.01 8.74
CA PRO A 31 19.44 26.49 8.04
C PRO A 31 19.94 27.48 6.97
N PRO A 32 21.25 27.51 6.67
CA PRO A 32 21.81 28.41 5.67
C PRO A 32 21.30 28.10 4.25
N PRO A 33 21.20 29.10 3.37
CA PRO A 33 20.69 28.93 2.01
C PRO A 33 21.57 27.98 1.19
N ARG A 34 20.94 26.97 0.59
CA ARG A 34 21.57 25.95 -0.25
C ARG A 34 22.12 26.63 -1.52
N ARG A 35 23.44 26.61 -1.69
CA ARG A 35 24.11 27.08 -2.91
C ARG A 35 23.61 26.27 -4.11
N SER A 36 23.04 26.98 -5.08
CA SER A 36 22.70 26.47 -6.41
C SER A 36 23.99 26.16 -7.16
N LEU A 37 24.30 24.89 -7.37
CA LEU A 37 25.33 24.45 -8.30
C LEU A 37 24.67 24.19 -9.64
N SER A 38 24.69 25.22 -10.48
CA SER A 38 24.53 25.11 -11.92
C SER A 38 25.73 24.34 -12.47
N ALA A 39 25.53 23.08 -12.83
CA ALA A 39 26.54 22.28 -13.52
C ALA A 39 26.18 22.19 -15.01
N THR A 40 26.83 23.04 -15.79
CA THR A 40 26.97 22.91 -17.24
C THR A 40 27.87 21.69 -17.53
N PRO A 41 27.54 20.83 -18.51
CA PRO A 41 28.45 19.75 -18.92
C PRO A 41 29.60 20.29 -19.79
N PRO A 42 30.81 19.70 -19.71
CA PRO A 42 31.95 20.08 -20.56
C PRO A 42 31.87 19.46 -21.97
N PRO A 43 32.61 20.03 -22.96
CA PRO A 43 32.70 19.50 -24.30
C PRO A 43 33.81 18.43 -24.37
N CYS A 44 33.54 17.31 -25.04
CA CYS A 44 34.59 16.40 -25.50
C CYS A 44 34.56 16.33 -27.02
N SER A 45 35.67 16.77 -27.61
CA SER A 45 35.95 16.76 -29.03
C SER A 45 36.26 15.36 -29.56
N GLU A 46 35.80 15.17 -30.81
CA GLU A 46 36.28 14.34 -31.91
C GLU A 46 37.53 13.45 -31.70
N LEU A 47 37.37 12.16 -32.02
CA LEU A 47 38.30 11.48 -32.91
C LEU A 47 37.53 10.71 -34.00
N VAL A 48 37.88 11.12 -35.21
CA VAL A 48 37.51 10.68 -36.56
C VAL A 48 37.85 9.22 -36.83
N ILE A 49 36.91 8.44 -37.41
CA ILE A 49 37.17 7.42 -38.43
C ILE A 49 35.98 7.38 -39.41
N SER A 50 36.18 7.93 -40.63
CA SER A 50 35.43 7.64 -41.87
C SER A 50 35.74 6.19 -42.31
N ALA A 51 34.97 5.41 -43.06
CA ALA A 51 33.90 5.56 -44.06
C ALA A 51 33.15 4.18 -44.12
N SER A 52 32.10 3.87 -44.87
CA SER A 52 31.54 4.40 -46.10
C SER A 52 30.14 3.80 -46.33
N ALA A 53 29.24 4.65 -46.81
CA ALA A 53 28.14 4.48 -47.76
C ALA A 53 27.29 3.18 -47.84
N GLY A 54 25.98 3.40 -47.74
CA GLY A 54 24.92 2.53 -48.26
C GLY A 54 23.57 3.22 -48.11
N GLU A 55 23.24 4.11 -49.05
CA GLU A 55 21.96 4.82 -49.16
C GLU A 55 20.77 3.85 -49.28
N THR A 56 19.61 4.21 -48.73
CA THR A 56 18.37 4.49 -49.51
C THR A 56 17.14 4.76 -48.61
N ASN A 57 16.60 5.97 -48.76
CA ASN A 57 15.18 6.36 -48.82
C ASN A 57 14.15 5.94 -47.74
N THR A 58 13.64 6.98 -47.05
CA THR A 58 12.32 7.11 -46.37
C THR A 58 11.15 6.77 -47.33
N PRO A 59 9.91 6.43 -46.86
CA PRO A 59 9.04 7.34 -46.08
C PRO A 59 8.21 6.69 -44.95
N ALA A 60 7.75 7.52 -44.01
CA ALA A 60 6.68 7.22 -43.07
C ALA A 60 5.37 6.87 -43.79
N PRO A 61 4.43 6.17 -43.11
CA PRO A 61 3.14 6.83 -42.94
C PRO A 61 2.51 6.66 -41.55
N GLN A 62 1.59 7.59 -41.33
CA GLN A 62 0.80 7.87 -40.16
C GLN A 62 -0.24 6.78 -39.84
N GLY A 63 -0.55 6.68 -38.55
CA GLY A 63 -1.94 6.65 -38.08
C GLY A 63 -2.72 5.34 -38.17
N ARG A 64 -3.09 4.79 -37.01
CA ARG A 64 -4.43 4.18 -36.89
C ARG A 64 -5.05 4.39 -35.51
N LYS A 65 -6.12 5.18 -35.55
CA LYS A 65 -7.18 5.31 -34.55
C LYS A 65 -7.89 3.97 -34.33
N GLY A 66 -8.46 3.84 -33.14
CA GLY A 66 -9.64 3.00 -32.84
C GLY A 66 -9.28 1.68 -32.17
N LYS A 67 -10.08 1.15 -31.26
CA LYS A 67 -11.46 1.49 -30.89
C LYS A 67 -11.71 0.76 -29.58
N GLY A 68 -12.26 1.45 -28.59
CA GLY A 68 -12.86 0.77 -27.44
C GLY A 68 -13.98 -0.14 -27.92
N LYS A 69 -14.07 -1.33 -27.34
CA LYS A 69 -15.32 -2.07 -27.20
C LYS A 69 -15.29 -2.76 -25.85
N GLY A 70 -16.05 -2.20 -24.93
CA GLY A 70 -16.62 -2.99 -23.85
C GLY A 70 -17.51 -4.06 -24.47
N GLN A 71 -17.34 -5.29 -24.00
CA GLN A 71 -18.35 -6.32 -24.12
C GLN A 71 -18.70 -6.74 -22.70
N ALA A 72 -19.89 -6.33 -22.28
CA ALA A 72 -20.62 -7.01 -21.22
C ALA A 72 -21.04 -8.37 -21.79
N ALA A 73 -20.57 -9.45 -21.17
CA ALA A 73 -20.97 -10.81 -21.49
C ALA A 73 -21.82 -11.40 -20.35
N VAL A 74 -22.73 -12.26 -20.79
CA VAL A 74 -23.97 -12.75 -20.17
C VAL A 74 -23.72 -13.64 -18.93
N VAL A 75 -24.74 -13.66 -18.07
CA VAL A 75 -24.88 -14.38 -16.80
C VAL A 75 -24.92 -15.90 -16.98
N GLY A 76 -24.05 -16.60 -16.23
CA GLY A 76 -24.05 -18.02 -15.93
C GLY A 76 -22.77 -18.38 -15.14
N ASP A 77 -22.89 -19.11 -14.03
CA ASP A 77 -21.77 -19.89 -13.43
C ASP A 77 -21.16 -20.73 -14.57
N GLU A 78 -19.87 -20.79 -14.91
CA GLU A 78 -18.61 -20.47 -14.23
C GLU A 78 -17.58 -20.01 -15.30
N ASN A 79 -17.70 -18.83 -15.91
CA ASN A 79 -16.58 -18.33 -16.71
C ASN A 79 -15.58 -17.59 -15.82
N ILE A 80 -14.92 -18.34 -14.92
CA ILE A 80 -13.86 -17.82 -14.06
C ILE A 80 -12.78 -17.24 -14.97
N PRO A 81 -12.52 -15.93 -14.94
CA PRO A 81 -11.51 -15.35 -15.79
C PRO A 81 -10.12 -15.92 -15.45
N LYS A 82 -9.32 -16.20 -16.49
CA LYS A 82 -7.96 -16.73 -16.32
C LYS A 82 -7.12 -15.93 -15.30
N TRP A 83 -7.25 -14.60 -15.29
CA TRP A 83 -6.53 -13.74 -14.36
C TRP A 83 -6.86 -14.03 -12.89
N ALA A 84 -8.11 -14.38 -12.58
CA ALA A 84 -8.55 -14.66 -11.22
C ALA A 84 -8.05 -16.03 -10.78
N ALA A 85 -8.21 -17.05 -11.64
CA ALA A 85 -7.74 -18.41 -11.38
C ALA A 85 -6.21 -18.46 -11.17
N ASP A 86 -5.44 -17.85 -12.08
CA ASP A 86 -3.98 -17.78 -11.97
C ASP A 86 -3.54 -17.09 -10.68
N ALA A 87 -4.21 -15.97 -10.33
CA ALA A 87 -3.89 -15.20 -9.12
C ALA A 87 -4.18 -16.02 -7.85
N HIS A 88 -5.31 -16.72 -7.79
CA HIS A 88 -5.68 -17.54 -6.65
C HIS A 88 -4.67 -18.65 -6.40
N VAL A 89 -4.31 -19.41 -7.44
CA VAL A 89 -3.27 -20.45 -7.37
C VAL A 89 -1.92 -19.86 -6.93
N THR A 90 -1.52 -18.74 -7.52
CA THR A 90 -0.23 -18.10 -7.21
C THR A 90 -0.16 -17.57 -5.78
N LEU A 91 -1.25 -16.99 -5.27
CA LEU A 91 -1.32 -16.44 -3.92
C LEU A 91 -1.35 -17.55 -2.87
N LEU A 92 -2.07 -18.65 -3.10
CA LEU A 92 -2.08 -19.81 -2.20
C LEU A 92 -0.75 -20.58 -2.18
N ALA A 93 -0.02 -20.61 -3.29
CA ALA A 93 1.33 -21.16 -3.31
C ALA A 93 2.34 -20.28 -2.53
N GLY A 94 1.98 -19.03 -2.24
CA GLY A 94 2.77 -18.13 -1.40
C GLY A 94 2.63 -18.47 0.07
N GLY A 95 3.77 -18.62 0.77
CA GLY A 95 3.77 -18.74 2.22
C GLY A 95 3.11 -17.54 2.93
N GLY A 96 2.99 -17.61 4.26
CA GLY A 96 2.29 -16.59 5.05
C GLY A 96 1.38 -17.15 6.15
N GLY A 97 1.25 -18.48 6.22
CA GLY A 97 0.49 -19.17 7.27
C GLY A 97 -1.02 -19.10 7.08
N GLU A 98 -1.75 -19.54 8.09
CA GLU A 98 -3.22 -19.73 8.02
C GLU A 98 -3.98 -18.43 7.77
N VAL A 99 -3.54 -17.31 8.36
CA VAL A 99 -4.18 -15.99 8.19
C VAL A 99 -4.06 -15.51 6.74
N TRP A 100 -2.94 -15.80 6.07
CA TRP A 100 -2.76 -15.48 4.66
C TRP A 100 -3.70 -16.31 3.79
N THR A 101 -3.77 -17.62 4.01
CA THR A 101 -4.69 -18.51 3.29
C THR A 101 -6.14 -18.05 3.48
N LYS A 102 -6.52 -17.66 4.70
CA LYS A 102 -7.84 -17.09 4.99
C LYS A 102 -8.10 -15.82 4.17
N LEU A 103 -7.15 -14.89 4.12
CA LEU A 103 -7.28 -13.67 3.31
C LEU A 103 -7.50 -13.99 1.83
N VAL A 104 -6.72 -14.92 1.27
CA VAL A 104 -6.82 -15.30 -0.15
C VAL A 104 -8.20 -15.90 -0.46
N ASN A 105 -8.73 -16.74 0.43
CA ASN A 105 -10.06 -17.32 0.28
C ASN A 105 -11.18 -16.26 0.42
N LEU A 106 -11.06 -15.33 1.39
CA LEU A 106 -12.02 -14.22 1.52
C LEU A 106 -12.05 -13.36 0.25
N TRP A 107 -10.89 -13.03 -0.31
CA TRP A 107 -10.82 -12.32 -1.59
C TRP A 107 -11.47 -13.11 -2.73
N TRP A 108 -11.24 -14.43 -2.79
CA TRP A 108 -11.84 -15.30 -3.81
C TRP A 108 -13.37 -15.32 -3.71
N ASP A 109 -13.90 -15.47 -2.50
CA ASP A 109 -15.35 -15.44 -2.24
C ASP A 109 -15.95 -14.07 -2.58
N TYR A 110 -15.24 -13.00 -2.25
CA TYR A 110 -15.61 -11.63 -2.58
C TYR A 110 -15.71 -11.40 -4.11
N GLU A 111 -14.73 -11.88 -4.89
CA GLU A 111 -14.77 -11.79 -6.35
C GLU A 111 -15.84 -12.69 -6.97
N LYS A 112 -16.03 -13.91 -6.43
CA LYS A 112 -17.09 -14.82 -6.86
C LYS A 112 -18.47 -14.22 -6.65
N ALA A 113 -18.72 -13.58 -5.51
CA ALA A 113 -19.98 -12.89 -5.23
C ALA A 113 -20.26 -11.79 -6.25
N ALA A 114 -19.21 -11.12 -6.74
CA ALA A 114 -19.29 -10.15 -7.83
C ALA A 114 -19.26 -10.77 -9.24
N ARG A 115 -19.28 -12.11 -9.35
CA ARG A 115 -19.16 -12.88 -10.61
C ARG A 115 -17.92 -12.51 -11.41
N PHE A 116 -16.86 -12.10 -10.73
CA PHE A 116 -15.64 -11.56 -11.34
C PHE A 116 -15.88 -10.36 -12.27
N LEU A 117 -17.03 -9.69 -12.14
CA LEU A 117 -17.39 -8.47 -12.86
C LEU A 117 -16.80 -7.28 -12.10
N GLY A 118 -15.57 -6.91 -12.48
CA GLY A 118 -14.87 -5.77 -11.89
C GLY A 118 -15.02 -4.47 -12.68
N PRO A 119 -15.07 -3.29 -12.02
CA PRO A 119 -14.92 -2.04 -12.74
C PRO A 119 -13.56 -2.00 -13.46
N ALA A 120 -13.60 -1.67 -14.76
CA ALA A 120 -12.39 -1.60 -15.59
C ALA A 120 -11.39 -0.52 -15.13
N LYS A 121 -11.78 0.40 -14.25
CA LYS A 121 -10.96 1.52 -13.77
C LYS A 121 -10.29 1.18 -12.43
N GLY A 122 -8.97 1.31 -12.37
CA GLY A 122 -8.15 1.03 -11.17
C GLY A 122 -8.42 1.94 -9.98
N LYS A 123 -8.16 1.42 -8.76
CA LYS A 123 -8.16 2.20 -7.50
C LYS A 123 -7.16 3.38 -7.55
N GLY A 124 -7.37 4.40 -6.73
CA GLY A 124 -6.56 5.62 -6.62
C GLY A 124 -5.10 5.46 -7.08
N THR A 125 -4.78 6.09 -8.21
CA THR A 125 -3.48 5.97 -8.89
C THR A 125 -2.40 6.84 -8.25
N ALA A 126 -2.78 7.81 -7.43
CA ALA A 126 -1.89 8.86 -6.96
C ALA A 126 -0.85 8.40 -5.91
N ILE A 127 -1.19 7.45 -5.02
CA ILE A 127 -0.35 7.08 -3.86
C ILE A 127 0.09 5.60 -3.87
N ARG A 128 -0.34 4.84 -4.87
CA ARG A 128 -0.01 3.42 -4.98
C ARG A 128 1.52 3.20 -5.07
N PRO A 129 2.08 2.16 -4.42
CA PRO A 129 3.47 1.79 -4.61
C PRO A 129 3.83 1.62 -6.10
N LYS A 130 4.94 2.24 -6.52
CA LYS A 130 5.39 2.29 -7.93
C LYS A 130 5.58 0.90 -8.54
N GLU A 131 5.95 -0.06 -7.71
CA GLU A 131 6.13 -1.47 -8.02
C GLU A 131 4.84 -2.07 -8.59
N VAL A 132 3.69 -1.72 -8.00
CA VAL A 132 2.37 -2.17 -8.46
C VAL A 132 2.00 -1.51 -9.78
N SER A 133 2.26 -0.20 -9.92
CA SER A 133 2.02 0.52 -11.17
C SER A 133 2.82 -0.09 -12.32
N GLY A 134 4.10 -0.43 -12.08
CA GLY A 134 4.94 -1.14 -13.05
C GLY A 134 4.40 -2.52 -13.40
N TRP A 135 3.98 -3.32 -12.42
CA TRP A 135 3.41 -4.64 -12.65
C TRP A 135 2.10 -4.61 -13.46
N ILE A 136 1.21 -3.67 -13.15
CA ILE A 136 -0.05 -3.48 -13.89
C ILE A 136 0.21 -3.03 -15.33
N ASN A 137 1.16 -2.10 -15.53
CA ASN A 137 1.52 -1.62 -16.86
C ASN A 137 2.13 -2.72 -17.74
N ARG A 138 2.76 -3.74 -17.13
CA ARG A 138 3.20 -4.96 -17.82
C ARG A 138 2.09 -6.00 -17.95
N ALA A 139 0.83 -5.59 -17.99
CA ALA A 139 -0.34 -6.45 -18.10
C ALA A 139 -0.42 -7.55 -17.01
N ARG A 140 0.25 -7.35 -15.86
CA ARG A 140 0.40 -8.36 -14.80
C ARG A 140 1.11 -9.63 -15.28
N THR A 141 1.72 -9.59 -16.47
CA THR A 141 2.52 -10.67 -17.04
C THR A 141 4.01 -10.36 -16.84
N GLY A 142 4.76 -11.41 -16.48
CA GLY A 142 6.22 -11.40 -16.60
C GLY A 142 7.00 -10.81 -15.42
N GLY A 143 7.72 -11.71 -14.74
CA GLY A 143 8.90 -11.42 -13.94
C GLY A 143 8.79 -11.86 -12.47
N PRO A 144 9.93 -12.16 -11.81
CA PRO A 144 9.97 -12.36 -10.36
C PRO A 144 9.43 -11.13 -9.63
N SER A 145 8.95 -11.35 -8.39
CA SER A 145 8.52 -10.26 -7.49
C SER A 145 9.53 -9.11 -7.54
N PRO A 146 9.08 -7.83 -7.59
CA PRO A 146 9.98 -6.70 -7.61
C PRO A 146 10.90 -6.77 -6.38
N ALA A 147 12.19 -6.53 -6.59
CA ALA A 147 13.16 -6.49 -5.49
C ALA A 147 12.83 -5.28 -4.60
N ILE A 148 12.24 -5.53 -3.44
CA ILE A 148 11.98 -4.51 -2.42
C ILE A 148 13.28 -4.34 -1.63
N ILE A 149 14.05 -3.30 -1.97
CA ILE A 149 15.33 -2.98 -1.34
C ILE A 149 15.12 -2.38 0.06
N ASP A 150 14.11 -1.51 0.20
CA ASP A 150 13.75 -0.87 1.46
C ASP A 150 12.33 -1.27 1.87
N VAL A 151 12.26 -2.30 2.72
CA VAL A 151 11.00 -2.86 3.23
C VAL A 151 10.25 -1.83 4.10
N TYR A 152 10.95 -0.98 4.84
CA TYR A 152 10.32 0.01 5.71
C TYR A 152 9.63 1.11 4.92
N SER A 153 10.32 1.65 3.90
CA SER A 153 9.70 2.63 2.98
C SER A 153 8.59 2.00 2.15
N PHE A 154 8.69 0.71 1.80
CA PHE A 154 7.61 0.00 1.14
C PHE A 154 6.37 -0.12 2.05
N ALA A 155 6.55 -0.59 3.28
CA ALA A 155 5.51 -0.71 4.30
C ALA A 155 4.78 0.62 4.54
N SER A 156 5.55 1.70 4.68
CA SER A 156 5.01 3.05 4.90
C SER A 156 4.14 3.52 3.73
N ARG A 157 4.58 3.28 2.48
CA ARG A 157 3.81 3.61 1.28
C ARG A 157 2.57 2.73 1.15
N TRP A 158 2.68 1.45 1.50
CA TRP A 158 1.55 0.53 1.51
C TRP A 158 0.46 1.01 2.47
N TRP A 159 0.82 1.35 3.71
CA TRP A 159 -0.13 1.88 4.71
C TRP A 159 -0.76 3.20 4.26
N ALA A 160 0.04 4.13 3.72
CA ALA A 160 -0.50 5.38 3.20
C ALA A 160 -1.53 5.14 2.09
N TRP A 161 -1.25 4.19 1.19
CA TRP A 161 -2.19 3.80 0.13
C TRP A 161 -3.43 3.09 0.69
N TRP A 162 -3.27 2.18 1.64
CA TRP A 162 -4.37 1.47 2.28
C TRP A 162 -5.32 2.43 3.00
N VAL A 163 -4.77 3.39 3.75
CA VAL A 163 -5.57 4.44 4.41
C VAL A 163 -6.33 5.29 3.40
N GLU A 164 -5.69 5.69 2.30
CA GLU A 164 -6.31 6.53 1.27
C GLU A 164 -7.51 5.88 0.58
N ILE A 165 -7.45 4.57 0.32
CA ILE A 165 -8.55 3.86 -0.35
C ILE A 165 -9.67 3.46 0.60
N ASN A 166 -9.40 3.47 1.91
CA ASN A 166 -10.41 3.13 2.91
C ASN A 166 -11.43 4.27 3.08
N PRO A 167 -12.67 3.94 3.47
CA PRO A 167 -13.70 4.94 3.64
C PRO A 167 -13.31 5.93 4.73
N ALA A 168 -13.79 7.18 4.61
CA ALA A 168 -13.48 8.23 5.58
C ALA A 168 -13.93 7.87 7.01
N TRP A 169 -14.96 7.03 7.18
CA TRP A 169 -15.41 6.59 8.50
C TRP A 169 -14.40 5.64 9.18
N ARG A 170 -13.53 4.95 8.42
CA ARG A 170 -12.38 4.21 8.99
C ARG A 170 -11.23 5.13 9.39
N ALA A 171 -11.31 6.44 9.12
CA ALA A 171 -10.19 7.33 9.34
C ALA A 171 -10.01 7.72 10.82
N ARG A 172 -8.81 7.35 11.31
CA ARG A 172 -8.05 7.94 12.42
C ARG A 172 -8.42 7.52 13.84
N THR A 173 -7.66 6.54 14.33
CA THR A 173 -7.20 6.50 15.72
C THR A 173 -5.67 6.32 15.74
N GLY A 174 -4.95 7.18 16.47
CA GLY A 174 -3.51 7.06 16.71
C GLY A 174 -2.63 8.19 16.13
N GLY A 175 -1.53 8.48 16.84
CA GLY A 175 -0.58 9.57 16.56
C GLY A 175 0.33 9.37 15.34
N VAL A 176 1.26 10.32 15.17
CA VAL A 176 2.06 10.66 13.96
C VAL A 176 2.79 9.50 13.27
N VAL A 177 2.99 8.35 13.93
CA VAL A 177 3.98 7.34 13.51
C VAL A 177 3.37 6.18 12.70
N MET A 178 2.14 5.74 12.99
CA MET A 178 1.40 4.78 12.14
C MET A 178 -0.10 5.01 12.31
N LYS A 179 -0.76 5.54 11.27
CA LYS A 179 -2.22 5.76 11.29
C LYS A 179 -2.90 4.39 11.22
N ARG A 180 -3.48 3.95 12.34
CA ARG A 180 -4.36 2.78 12.35
C ARG A 180 -5.74 3.19 11.80
N LEU A 181 -6.36 2.26 11.10
CA LEU A 181 -7.74 2.41 10.66
C LEU A 181 -8.67 1.98 11.79
N ALA A 182 -9.73 2.74 12.00
CA ALA A 182 -10.77 2.36 12.93
C ALA A 182 -11.42 1.05 12.44
N LYS A 183 -11.75 0.19 13.40
CA LYS A 183 -12.50 -1.06 13.21
C LYS A 183 -13.93 -0.93 13.76
N GLU A 184 -14.39 0.30 13.94
CA GLU A 184 -15.68 0.68 14.47
C GLU A 184 -16.25 1.84 13.64
N GLY A 185 -17.58 1.86 13.48
CA GLY A 185 -18.29 2.82 12.64
C GLY A 185 -19.15 2.15 11.58
N GLU A 186 -19.94 2.96 10.90
CA GLU A 186 -20.84 2.53 9.81
C GLU A 186 -20.71 3.51 8.65
N GLY A 187 -20.73 2.99 7.43
CA GLY A 187 -20.73 3.79 6.22
C GLY A 187 -20.45 2.97 4.98
N ASP A 188 -20.42 3.64 3.83
CA ASP A 188 -20.24 2.98 2.55
C ASP A 188 -18.81 2.41 2.39
N TRP A 189 -18.74 1.14 2.02
CA TRP A 189 -17.50 0.43 1.68
C TRP A 189 -17.12 0.59 0.20
N GLY A 190 -17.94 1.26 -0.61
CA GLY A 190 -17.77 1.41 -2.06
C GLY A 190 -16.38 1.86 -2.51
N SER A 191 -15.64 2.63 -1.70
CA SER A 191 -14.26 3.04 -2.01
C SER A 191 -13.25 1.87 -1.97
N VAL A 192 -13.48 0.88 -1.10
CA VAL A 192 -12.65 -0.32 -0.93
C VAL A 192 -13.20 -1.49 -1.73
N ALA A 193 -14.52 -1.57 -1.86
CA ALA A 193 -15.30 -2.64 -2.46
C ALA A 193 -15.23 -2.66 -4.00
N SER A 194 -14.03 -2.50 -4.56
CA SER A 194 -13.80 -2.68 -6.00
C SER A 194 -13.32 -4.10 -6.29
N THR A 195 -14.01 -4.75 -7.22
CA THR A 195 -13.75 -6.10 -7.72
C THR A 195 -12.87 -6.05 -8.99
N GLY A 196 -12.41 -7.21 -9.45
CA GLY A 196 -11.62 -7.38 -10.66
C GLY A 196 -10.10 -7.19 -10.50
N PRO A 197 -9.35 -7.25 -11.61
CA PRO A 197 -7.88 -7.29 -11.62
C PRO A 197 -7.22 -5.97 -11.16
N ASN A 198 -8.04 -4.97 -10.92
CA ASN A 198 -7.68 -3.61 -10.53
C ASN A 198 -8.10 -3.28 -9.09
N GLY A 199 -8.86 -4.17 -8.47
CA GLY A 199 -9.45 -4.04 -7.16
C GLY A 199 -8.56 -4.58 -6.06
N MET A 200 -9.14 -5.43 -5.20
CA MET A 200 -8.49 -5.97 -4.01
C MET A 200 -7.28 -6.87 -4.32
N LEU A 201 -7.25 -7.51 -5.49
CA LEU A 201 -6.10 -8.31 -5.93
C LEU A 201 -4.76 -7.56 -5.83
N ASN A 202 -4.74 -6.27 -6.14
CA ASN A 202 -3.52 -5.46 -6.06
C ASN A 202 -3.00 -5.30 -4.62
N ILE A 203 -3.90 -5.32 -3.63
CA ILE A 203 -3.54 -5.23 -2.21
C ILE A 203 -2.87 -6.53 -1.77
N LEU A 204 -3.45 -7.67 -2.14
CA LEU A 204 -2.90 -9.00 -1.83
C LEU A 204 -1.52 -9.18 -2.48
N ILE A 205 -1.36 -8.84 -3.75
CA ILE A 205 -0.07 -8.95 -4.44
C ILE A 205 1.01 -8.08 -3.77
N CYS A 206 0.65 -6.87 -3.34
CA CYS A 206 1.53 -6.02 -2.55
C CYS A 206 1.96 -6.65 -1.23
N LEU A 207 1.02 -7.20 -0.48
CA LEU A 207 1.28 -7.89 0.79
C LEU A 207 2.16 -9.12 0.58
N ARG A 208 1.98 -9.83 -0.54
CA ARG A 208 2.83 -10.95 -0.92
C ARG A 208 4.27 -10.51 -1.17
N TRP A 209 4.49 -9.43 -1.92
CA TRP A 209 5.84 -8.93 -2.15
C TRP A 209 6.50 -8.45 -0.85
N TRP A 210 5.74 -7.80 0.01
CA TRP A 210 6.24 -7.42 1.34
C TRP A 210 6.66 -8.65 2.15
N TYR A 211 5.84 -9.68 2.18
CA TYR A 211 6.18 -10.95 2.85
C TYR A 211 7.46 -11.56 2.29
N ASP A 212 7.56 -11.69 0.96
CA ASP A 212 8.73 -12.25 0.29
C ASP A 212 10.01 -11.45 0.64
N ALA A 213 9.91 -10.12 0.70
CA ALA A 213 11.02 -9.24 1.03
C ALA A 213 11.47 -9.30 2.49
N LEU A 214 10.58 -9.70 3.41
CA LEU A 214 10.93 -9.94 4.81
C LEU A 214 11.71 -11.24 5.01
N GLY A 215 11.55 -12.22 4.10
CA GLY A 215 12.22 -13.50 4.18
C GLY A 215 12.00 -14.21 5.52
N GLY A 216 13.09 -14.70 6.12
CA GLY A 216 13.09 -15.37 7.42
C GLY A 216 13.07 -14.42 8.64
N ASN A 217 13.00 -13.09 8.44
CA ASN A 217 13.03 -12.14 9.54
C ASN A 217 11.66 -12.04 10.23
N GLU A 218 11.42 -12.89 11.23
CA GLU A 218 10.18 -12.89 12.02
C GLU A 218 9.95 -11.56 12.76
N GLY A 219 11.01 -10.89 13.23
CA GLY A 219 10.91 -9.59 13.90
C GLY A 219 10.40 -8.47 12.99
N GLY A 220 10.69 -8.57 11.69
CA GLY A 220 10.18 -7.63 10.68
C GLY A 220 8.74 -7.89 10.24
N LYS A 221 8.16 -9.05 10.57
CA LYS A 221 6.80 -9.43 10.14
C LYS A 221 5.67 -8.79 10.94
N ALA A 222 5.94 -8.13 12.06
CA ALA A 222 4.90 -7.52 12.89
C ALA A 222 4.01 -6.54 12.11
N GLY A 223 4.62 -5.59 11.39
CA GLY A 223 3.87 -4.61 10.59
C GLY A 223 3.14 -5.24 9.40
N TRP A 224 3.67 -6.33 8.85
CA TRP A 224 3.01 -7.10 7.80
C TRP A 224 1.80 -7.88 8.33
N LYS A 225 1.91 -8.50 9.52
CA LYS A 225 0.81 -9.20 10.20
C LYS A 225 -0.33 -8.24 10.54
N GLU A 226 0.00 -7.05 11.05
CA GLU A 226 -0.99 -6.00 11.32
C GLU A 226 -1.73 -5.58 10.05
N ALA A 227 -1.01 -5.39 8.94
CA ALA A 227 -1.61 -5.09 7.64
C ALA A 227 -2.50 -6.25 7.14
N LEU A 228 -2.03 -7.48 7.28
CA LEU A 228 -2.76 -8.68 6.90
C LEU A 228 -4.09 -8.79 7.66
N GLU A 229 -4.05 -8.65 8.99
CA GLU A 229 -5.24 -8.69 9.85
C GLU A 229 -6.23 -7.57 9.55
N ASP A 230 -5.74 -6.37 9.17
CA ASP A 230 -6.62 -5.27 8.80
C ASP A 230 -7.35 -5.52 7.47
N VAL A 231 -6.67 -6.11 6.48
CA VAL A 231 -7.30 -6.47 5.20
C VAL A 231 -8.27 -7.64 5.36
N VAL A 232 -7.94 -8.63 6.20
CA VAL A 232 -8.88 -9.71 6.56
C VAL A 232 -10.16 -9.11 7.15
N TRP A 233 -10.03 -8.24 8.15
CA TRP A 233 -11.18 -7.58 8.77
C TRP A 233 -12.03 -6.78 7.77
N ALA A 234 -11.40 -6.17 6.76
CA ALA A 234 -12.12 -5.41 5.74
C ALA A 234 -12.85 -6.26 4.68
N LEU A 235 -12.59 -7.56 4.63
CA LEU A 235 -13.21 -8.52 3.69
C LEU A 235 -14.14 -9.52 4.36
N GLU A 236 -14.17 -9.57 5.69
CA GLU A 236 -15.15 -10.30 6.49
C GLU A 236 -16.52 -9.60 6.49
#